data_AF-A0A0R3TRL9-F1
#
_entry.id   AF-A0A0R3TRL9-F1
#
_cell.length_a   1.000
_cell.length_b   1.000
_cell.length_c   1.000
_cell.angle_alpha   90.00
_cell.angle_beta   90.00
_cell.angle_gamma   90.00
#
_symmetry.space_group_name_H-M   'P 1'
#
loop_
_entity.id
_entity.type
_entity.pdbx_description
1 polymer ?
#
loop_
_entity_poly.entity_id
_entity_poly.type
_entity_poly.pdbx_seq_one_letter_code
_entity_poly.pdbx_strand_id
1 'polypeptide(L)'
;MCLLLKGRNGLGNIFVWASGNGGRRGDSCAADGYVSSIYTLAVSSVTEDNKKPWYLEKCAAVLVSTYSSESGIVSFGFVTTDLNHGCTSQHTGTSASAPLAVGIIALMLEAKYVVFC
;
A
#
# COMPACT_ATOMS: atom_id res chain seq x y z
N MET A 1 17.46 -12.03 4.31
CA MET A 1 18.45 -11.04 4.81
C MET A 1 19.24 -10.32 3.71
N CYS A 2 19.79 -11.01 2.70
CA CYS A 2 20.66 -10.39 1.67
C CYS A 2 20.02 -9.19 0.94
N LEU A 3 18.73 -9.25 0.59
CA LEU A 3 18.01 -8.15 -0.07
C LEU A 3 17.93 -6.86 0.78
N LEU A 4 17.87 -7.01 2.11
CA LEU A 4 17.80 -5.89 3.04
C LEU A 4 19.18 -5.30 3.34
N LEU A 5 20.23 -6.12 3.33
CA LEU A 5 21.60 -5.69 3.63
C LEU A 5 22.41 -5.27 2.41
N LYS A 6 22.11 -5.82 1.23
CA LYS A 6 22.89 -5.60 -0.01
C LYS A 6 22.08 -4.94 -1.13
N GLY A 7 20.75 -4.87 -0.97
CA GLY A 7 19.89 -4.19 -1.94
C GLY A 7 20.23 -2.71 -2.06
N ARG A 8 20.02 -2.14 -3.25
CA ARG A 8 20.25 -0.71 -3.53
C ARG A 8 21.64 -0.22 -3.08
N ASN A 9 22.69 -0.94 -3.48
CA ASN A 9 24.09 -0.64 -3.10
C ASN A 9 24.31 -0.55 -1.58
N GLY A 10 23.65 -1.41 -0.80
CA GLY A 10 23.74 -1.43 0.66
C GLY A 10 22.76 -0.50 1.39
N LEU A 11 21.93 0.26 0.67
CA LEU A 11 20.87 1.09 1.27
C LEU A 11 19.64 0.28 1.71
N GLY A 12 19.53 -0.97 1.24
CA GLY A 12 18.42 -1.86 1.50
C GLY A 12 17.25 -1.67 0.53
N ASN A 13 16.65 -2.79 0.13
CA ASN A 13 15.42 -2.78 -0.67
C ASN A 13 14.25 -2.26 0.17
N ILE A 14 13.32 -1.56 -0.49
CA ILE A 14 12.08 -1.09 0.13
C ILE A 14 10.96 -2.02 -0.29
N PHE A 15 10.36 -2.70 0.67
CA PHE A 15 9.19 -3.56 0.46
C PHE A 15 7.95 -2.84 0.95
N VAL A 16 6.98 -2.62 0.08
CA VAL A 16 5.69 -2.00 0.43
C VAL A 16 4.63 -3.07 0.39
N TRP A 17 3.79 -3.13 1.42
CA TRP A 17 2.78 -4.17 1.56
C TRP A 17 1.42 -3.58 1.89
N ALA A 18 0.37 -4.09 1.24
CA ALA A 18 -0.99 -3.70 1.55
C ALA A 18 -1.44 -4.34 2.86
N SER A 19 -2.14 -3.60 3.72
CA SER A 19 -2.52 -4.09 5.05
C SER A 19 -3.56 -5.22 5.03
N GLY A 20 -4.35 -5.35 3.96
CA GLY A 20 -5.31 -6.43 3.80
C GLY A 20 -6.77 -5.96 3.66
N ASN A 21 -7.61 -6.85 3.12
CA ASN A 21 -8.99 -6.59 2.72
C ASN A 21 -10.04 -7.41 3.51
N GLY A 22 -9.63 -8.10 4.57
CA GLY A 22 -10.42 -8.98 5.42
C GLY A 22 -11.28 -8.26 6.47
N GLY A 23 -11.30 -6.92 6.50
CA GLY A 23 -11.96 -6.14 7.55
C GLY A 23 -13.43 -6.48 7.81
N ARG A 24 -14.20 -6.83 6.76
CA ARG A 24 -15.61 -7.27 6.90
C ARG A 24 -15.74 -8.60 7.65
N ARG A 25 -14.72 -9.45 7.58
CA ARG A 25 -14.65 -10.75 8.25
C ARG A 25 -14.10 -10.64 9.67
N GLY A 26 -13.79 -9.43 10.13
CA GLY A 26 -13.17 -9.20 11.44
C GLY A 26 -11.67 -9.52 11.47
N ASP A 27 -11.02 -9.55 10.30
CA ASP A 27 -9.61 -9.90 10.21
C ASP A 27 -8.70 -8.82 10.81
N SER A 28 -7.54 -9.26 11.29
CA SER A 28 -6.50 -8.39 11.83
C SER A 28 -5.20 -8.63 11.07
N CYS A 29 -4.68 -7.55 10.48
CA CYS A 29 -3.43 -7.60 9.76
C CYS A 29 -2.19 -7.92 10.62
N ALA A 30 -2.35 -8.01 11.95
CA ALA A 30 -1.32 -8.55 12.83
C ALA A 30 -1.13 -10.07 12.67
N ALA A 31 -2.11 -10.77 12.11
CA ALA A 31 -2.04 -12.18 11.77
C ALA A 31 -1.36 -12.45 10.41
N ASP A 32 -1.13 -11.40 9.61
CA ASP A 32 -0.34 -11.49 8.38
C ASP A 32 1.13 -11.15 8.68
N GLY A 33 1.98 -12.19 8.64
CA GLY A 33 3.42 -12.08 8.88
C GLY A 33 4.17 -11.18 7.89
N TYR A 34 3.62 -10.93 6.70
CA TYR A 34 4.17 -9.97 5.75
C TYR A 34 3.85 -8.54 6.16
N VAL A 35 2.64 -8.28 6.66
CA VAL A 35 2.25 -6.95 7.15
C VAL A 35 2.92 -6.64 8.48
N SER A 36 3.04 -7.62 9.38
CA SER A 36 3.64 -7.44 10.71
C SER A 36 5.18 -7.46 10.71
N SER A 37 5.81 -7.67 9.56
CA SER A 37 7.26 -7.71 9.44
C SER A 37 7.86 -6.31 9.58
N ILE A 38 8.92 -6.17 10.38
CA ILE A 38 9.68 -4.90 10.48
C ILE A 38 10.38 -4.51 9.17
N TYR A 39 10.42 -5.41 8.18
CA TYR A 39 11.09 -5.21 6.91
C TYR A 39 10.14 -4.76 5.79
N THR A 40 8.85 -4.63 6.08
CA THR A 40 7.84 -4.16 5.14
C THR A 40 7.24 -2.85 5.63
N LEU A 41 6.95 -1.97 4.68
CA LEU A 41 6.20 -0.75 4.91
C LEU A 41 4.73 -1.08 4.67
N ALA A 42 4.01 -1.33 5.76
CA ALA A 42 2.58 -1.63 5.73
C ALA A 42 1.74 -0.38 5.43
N VAL A 43 0.95 -0.45 4.37
CA VAL A 43 0.10 0.63 3.86
C VAL A 43 -1.36 0.24 3.98
N SER A 44 -2.15 1.09 4.62
CA SER A 44 -3.59 0.94 4.71
C SER A 44 -4.33 1.93 3.80
N SER A 45 -5.66 1.91 3.87
CA SER A 45 -6.53 2.69 2.99
C SER A 45 -7.38 3.70 3.74
N VAL A 46 -7.63 4.84 3.10
CA VAL A 46 -8.64 5.80 3.52
C VAL A 46 -9.56 6.11 2.33
N THR A 47 -10.86 6.29 2.56
CA THR A 47 -11.78 6.71 1.49
C THR A 47 -11.56 8.18 1.12
N GLU A 48 -12.12 8.63 0.00
CA GLU A 48 -12.12 10.05 -0.40
C GLU A 48 -12.70 10.96 0.71
N ASP A 49 -13.74 10.47 1.38
CA ASP A 49 -14.38 11.06 2.55
C ASP A 49 -13.54 11.04 3.85
N ASN A 50 -12.26 10.67 3.78
CA ASN A 50 -11.36 10.51 4.94
C ASN A 50 -11.85 9.49 5.99
N LYS A 51 -12.60 8.47 5.57
CA LYS A 51 -13.15 7.44 6.46
C LYS A 51 -12.39 6.11 6.30
N LYS A 52 -12.50 5.27 7.32
CA LYS A 52 -12.04 3.88 7.28
C LYS A 52 -12.90 3.09 6.28
N PRO A 53 -12.35 2.49 5.20
CA PRO A 53 -13.13 1.62 4.33
C PRO A 53 -13.51 0.30 5.03
N TRP A 54 -14.58 -0.31 4.55
CA TRP A 54 -15.18 -1.53 5.15
C TRP A 54 -14.26 -2.76 5.07
N TYR A 55 -13.40 -2.85 4.04
CA TYR A 55 -12.45 -3.95 3.86
C TYR A 55 -11.18 -3.80 4.71
N LEU A 56 -10.92 -2.64 5.30
CA LEU A 56 -9.67 -2.38 6.02
C LEU A 56 -9.52 -3.25 7.27
N GLU A 57 -8.39 -3.93 7.33
CA GLU A 57 -7.88 -4.66 8.49
C GLU A 57 -7.08 -3.74 9.42
N LYS A 58 -7.32 -3.82 10.73
CA LYS A 58 -6.64 -2.99 11.73
C LYS A 58 -5.53 -3.77 12.41
N CYS A 59 -4.36 -3.16 12.56
CA CYS A 59 -3.27 -3.66 13.39
C CYS A 59 -2.26 -2.55 13.71
N ALA A 60 -1.44 -2.77 14.73
CA ALA A 60 -0.38 -1.84 15.14
C ALA A 60 0.79 -1.75 14.15
N ALA A 61 0.89 -2.69 13.20
CA ALA A 61 1.96 -2.72 12.21
C ALA A 61 1.76 -1.74 11.04
N VAL A 62 0.55 -1.21 10.85
CA VAL A 62 0.27 -0.21 9.79
C VAL A 62 1.04 1.08 10.07
N LEU A 63 1.81 1.55 9.09
CA LEU A 63 2.64 2.76 9.22
C LEU A 63 2.00 4.00 8.59
N VAL A 64 1.36 3.82 7.43
CA VAL A 64 0.79 4.92 6.64
C VAL A 64 -0.52 4.51 5.99
N SER A 65 -1.30 5.49 5.56
CA SER A 65 -2.50 5.27 4.75
C SER A 65 -2.46 6.14 3.50
N THR A 66 -2.93 5.60 2.39
CA THR A 66 -3.19 6.34 1.15
C THR A 66 -4.64 6.18 0.76
N TYR A 67 -5.13 7.01 -0.14
CA TYR A 67 -6.51 6.91 -0.60
C TYR A 67 -6.80 5.51 -1.17
N SER A 68 -8.06 5.12 -1.16
CA SER A 68 -8.64 4.00 -1.91
C SER A 68 -10.12 4.10 -2.10
N SER A 69 -10.64 3.14 -2.84
CA SER A 69 -12.04 3.03 -3.20
C SER A 69 -12.92 3.08 -1.97
N GLU A 70 -14.00 3.82 -2.10
CA GLU A 70 -15.11 3.79 -1.18
C GLU A 70 -16.09 2.67 -1.55
N SER A 71 -16.98 2.31 -0.63
CA SER A 71 -18.16 1.53 -0.96
C SER A 71 -19.40 2.22 -0.42
N GLY A 72 -20.19 2.72 -1.37
CA GLY A 72 -21.52 3.31 -1.24
C GLY A 72 -22.31 3.03 -2.52
N ILE A 73 -23.51 3.60 -2.66
CA ILE A 73 -24.40 3.42 -3.83
C ILE A 73 -23.74 3.89 -5.15
N VAL A 74 -22.83 4.84 -5.05
CA VAL A 74 -21.90 5.24 -6.13
C VAL A 74 -20.49 4.97 -5.60
N SER A 75 -19.86 3.90 -6.05
CA SER A 75 -18.50 3.54 -5.66
C SER A 75 -17.52 4.07 -6.70
N PHE A 76 -16.73 5.08 -6.33
CA PHE A 76 -15.56 5.49 -7.10
C PHE A 76 -14.37 4.62 -6.70
N GLY A 77 -13.83 3.87 -7.65
CA GLY A 77 -12.54 3.20 -7.53
C GLY A 77 -11.42 4.09 -8.02
N PHE A 78 -10.19 3.60 -7.93
CA PHE A 78 -9.06 4.27 -8.54
C PHE A 78 -9.05 4.11 -10.05
N VAL A 79 -8.65 5.20 -10.70
CA VAL A 79 -8.41 5.23 -12.14
C VAL A 79 -6.98 4.79 -12.42
N THR A 80 -6.82 3.74 -13.20
CA THR A 80 -5.50 3.22 -13.60
C THR A 80 -5.61 2.42 -14.90
N THR A 81 -4.47 2.05 -15.48
CA THR A 81 -4.39 1.12 -16.60
C THR A 81 -4.96 -0.26 -16.23
N ASP A 82 -5.52 -0.94 -17.23
CA ASP A 82 -6.10 -2.28 -17.10
C ASP A 82 -5.60 -3.20 -18.23
N LEU A 83 -5.92 -4.49 -18.13
CA LEU A 83 -5.61 -5.51 -19.12
C LEU A 83 -6.15 -5.12 -20.52
N ASN A 84 -5.56 -5.70 -21.56
CA ASN A 84 -5.98 -5.51 -22.96
C ASN A 84 -5.98 -4.04 -23.42
N HIS A 85 -4.97 -3.27 -23.01
CA HIS A 85 -4.88 -1.82 -23.25
C HIS A 85 -6.08 -1.04 -22.70
N GLY A 86 -6.69 -1.56 -21.63
CA GLY A 86 -7.84 -0.95 -20.98
C GLY A 86 -7.47 0.15 -20.00
N CYS A 87 -8.50 0.82 -19.53
CA CYS A 87 -8.47 1.73 -18.40
C CYS A 87 -9.62 1.34 -17.47
N THR A 88 -9.34 1.26 -16.18
CA THR A 88 -10.35 0.98 -15.17
C THR A 88 -10.52 2.18 -14.26
N SER A 89 -11.75 2.44 -13.83
CA SER A 89 -12.10 3.38 -12.75
C SER A 89 -12.62 2.65 -11.51
N GLN A 90 -12.38 1.33 -11.45
CA GLN A 90 -12.95 0.42 -10.45
C GLN A 90 -11.87 -0.34 -9.67
N HIS A 91 -10.60 0.07 -9.73
CA HIS A 91 -9.57 -0.57 -8.92
C HIS A 91 -9.79 -0.25 -7.44
N THR A 92 -9.84 -1.27 -6.58
CA THR A 92 -10.34 -1.15 -5.19
C THR A 92 -9.43 -1.86 -4.17
N GLY A 93 -9.67 -1.58 -2.89
CA GLY A 93 -9.02 -2.27 -1.77
C GLY A 93 -7.68 -1.66 -1.35
N THR A 94 -7.07 -2.21 -0.30
CA THR A 94 -5.71 -1.84 0.12
C THR A 94 -4.66 -2.14 -0.95
N SER A 95 -4.99 -3.04 -1.88
CA SER A 95 -4.19 -3.36 -3.07
C SER A 95 -3.99 -2.16 -3.97
N ALA A 96 -4.93 -1.21 -4.02
CA ALA A 96 -4.78 0.03 -4.77
C ALA A 96 -4.00 1.11 -3.98
N SER A 97 -4.03 1.04 -2.64
CA SER A 97 -3.31 1.97 -1.77
C SER A 97 -1.78 1.76 -1.80
N ALA A 98 -1.32 0.51 -1.78
CA ALA A 98 0.11 0.20 -1.73
C ALA A 98 0.91 0.76 -2.94
N PRO A 99 0.45 0.61 -4.20
CA PRO A 99 1.12 1.22 -5.36
C PRO A 99 1.21 2.74 -5.31
N LEU A 100 0.23 3.44 -4.73
CA LEU A 100 0.31 4.89 -4.55
C LEU A 100 1.41 5.27 -3.55
N ALA A 101 1.54 4.53 -2.45
CA ALA A 101 2.65 4.73 -1.53
C ALA A 101 4.00 4.46 -2.21
N VAL A 102 4.10 3.44 -3.07
CA VAL A 102 5.30 3.17 -3.88
C VAL A 102 5.63 4.37 -4.78
N GLY A 103 4.64 4.97 -5.44
CA GLY A 103 4.83 6.17 -6.26
C GLY A 103 5.38 7.35 -5.45
N ILE A 104 4.81 7.61 -4.27
CA ILE A 104 5.31 8.66 -3.37
C ILE A 104 6.74 8.35 -2.89
N ILE A 105 7.04 7.10 -2.55
CA ILE A 105 8.39 6.67 -2.18
C ILE A 105 9.37 6.86 -3.33
N ALA A 106 8.99 6.56 -4.56
CA ALA A 106 9.83 6.79 -5.73
C ALA A 106 10.21 8.27 -5.88
N LEU A 107 9.24 9.18 -5.71
CA LEU A 107 9.49 10.63 -5.70
C LEU A 107 10.40 11.06 -4.53
N MET A 108 10.22 10.48 -3.34
CA MET A 108 11.11 10.74 -2.21
C MET A 108 12.55 10.28 -2.48
N LEU A 109 12.72 9.14 -3.16
CA LEU A 109 14.02 8.63 -3.55
C LEU A 109 14.68 9.46 -4.66
N GLU A 110 13.89 10.00 -5.58
CA GLU A 110 14.38 10.92 -6.61
C GLU A 110 14.86 12.23 -5.98
N ALA A 111 14.07 12.81 -5.09
CA ALA A 111 14.41 14.06 -4.41
C ALA A 111 15.68 13.96 -3.56
N LYS A 112 15.97 12.78 -3.01
CA LYS A 112 17.17 12.53 -2.22
C LYS A 112 17.74 11.15 -2.52
N TYR A 113 18.33 11.02 -3.70
CA TYR A 113 19.08 9.83 -4.04
C TYR A 113 20.45 9.90 -3.36
N VAL A 114 20.65 9.06 -2.34
CA VAL A 114 21.97 8.93 -1.69
C VAL A 114 22.88 8.16 -2.65
N VAL A 115 23.59 8.90 -3.49
CA VAL A 115 24.75 8.38 -4.23
C VAL A 115 25.92 8.36 -3.26
N PHE A 116 26.38 7.19 -2.85
CA PHE A 116 27.73 7.05 -2.31
C PHE A 116 28.69 7.30 -3.47
N CYS A 117 29.31 8.48 -3.52
CA CYS A 117 30.50 8.73 -4.32
C CYS A 117 31.74 8.50 -3.46
#